data_AF-A0A1D2NL86-F1
#
_entry.id   AF-A0A1D2NL86-F1
#
_cell.length_a   1.000
_cell.length_b   1.000
_cell.length_c   1.000
_cell.angle_alpha   90.00
_cell.angle_beta   90.00
_cell.angle_gamma   90.00
#
_symmetry.space_group_name_H-M   'P 1'
#
loop_
_entity.id
_entity.type
_entity.pdbx_description
1 polymer ?
#
loop_
_entity_poly.entity_id
_entity_poly.type
_entity_poly.pdbx_seq_one_letter_code
_entity_poly.pdbx_strand_id
1 'polypeptide(L)'
;MWVTFLIPKIEDGNNFGVSIQEDTLGEIRAVEGEAATFYDAIARYHINRGKIISKVAKYPHIEDYRRVVAELDEKEFLSLRIVLSEIRNHYAAMYDLIAKNWEKIIRPRTSNAENLY
;
A
#
# COMPACT_ATOMS: atom_id res chain seq x y z
N MET A 1 -5.04 -3.37 -11.91
CA MET A 1 -5.86 -3.64 -13.11
C MET A 1 -5.22 -4.58 -14.12
N TRP A 2 -3.98 -4.34 -14.58
CA TRP A 2 -3.35 -5.17 -15.63
C TRP A 2 -3.34 -6.68 -15.31
N VAL A 3 -2.89 -7.09 -14.11
CA VAL A 3 -2.91 -8.50 -13.67
C VAL A 3 -4.33 -9.08 -13.69
N THR A 4 -5.33 -8.31 -13.27
CA THR A 4 -6.75 -8.73 -13.26
C THR A 4 -7.24 -9.11 -14.66
N PHE A 5 -6.81 -8.39 -15.70
CA PHE A 5 -7.18 -8.70 -17.08
C PHE A 5 -6.45 -9.92 -17.66
N LEU A 6 -5.37 -10.38 -17.01
CA LEU A 6 -4.64 -11.58 -17.41
C LEU A 6 -5.18 -12.85 -16.75
N ILE A 7 -6.11 -12.74 -15.80
CA ILE A 7 -6.72 -13.91 -15.15
C ILE A 7 -7.59 -14.64 -16.20
N PRO A 8 -7.31 -15.92 -16.49
CA PRO A 8 -8.00 -16.67 -17.52
C PRO A 8 -9.38 -17.14 -17.04
N LYS A 9 -10.17 -17.69 -17.97
CA LYS A 9 -11.45 -18.36 -17.66
C LYS A 9 -11.25 -19.42 -16.56
N ILE A 10 -12.16 -19.51 -15.60
CA ILE A 10 -12.13 -20.52 -14.54
C ILE A 10 -12.27 -21.93 -15.14
N GLU A 11 -11.41 -22.85 -14.69
CA GLU A 11 -11.36 -24.27 -15.09
C GLU A 11 -11.00 -25.14 -13.87
N ASP A 12 -11.32 -26.43 -13.90
CA ASP A 12 -11.14 -27.34 -12.75
C ASP A 12 -9.67 -27.74 -12.49
N GLY A 13 -8.76 -27.51 -13.44
CA GLY A 13 -7.36 -27.93 -13.36
C GLY A 13 -6.38 -26.91 -13.93
N ASN A 14 -5.07 -27.15 -13.72
CA ASN A 14 -3.99 -26.29 -14.21
C ASN A 14 -4.03 -24.85 -13.63
N ASN A 15 -4.45 -24.69 -12.37
CA ASN A 15 -4.64 -23.38 -11.74
C ASN A 15 -3.43 -22.86 -10.94
N PHE A 16 -2.29 -23.55 -10.95
CA PHE A 16 -1.11 -23.08 -10.21
C PHE A 16 -0.60 -21.70 -10.66
N GLY A 17 -0.57 -21.43 -11.97
CA GLY A 17 -0.22 -20.07 -12.42
C GLY A 17 -1.31 -19.04 -12.13
N VAL A 18 -2.58 -19.48 -12.04
CA VAL A 18 -3.70 -18.60 -11.65
C VAL A 18 -3.58 -18.21 -10.18
N SER A 19 -3.21 -19.13 -9.28
CA SER A 19 -2.96 -18.78 -7.88
C SER A 19 -1.82 -17.78 -7.73
N ILE A 20 -0.75 -17.89 -8.54
CA ILE A 20 0.33 -16.89 -8.57
C ILE A 20 -0.20 -15.51 -9.00
N GLN A 21 -1.11 -15.44 -9.97
CA GLN A 21 -1.75 -14.18 -10.37
C GLN A 21 -2.61 -13.62 -9.23
N GLU A 22 -3.36 -14.46 -8.53
CA GLU A 22 -4.21 -14.07 -7.40
C GLU A 22 -3.38 -13.53 -6.23
N ASP A 23 -2.29 -14.22 -5.86
CA ASP A 23 -1.36 -13.79 -4.81
C ASP A 23 -0.71 -12.45 -5.17
N THR A 24 -0.22 -12.33 -6.41
CA THR A 24 0.37 -11.07 -6.91
C THR A 24 -0.64 -9.93 -6.89
N LEU A 25 -1.89 -10.20 -7.30
CA LEU A 25 -2.96 -9.20 -7.26
C LEU A 25 -3.34 -8.83 -5.81
N GLY A 26 -3.28 -9.79 -4.89
CA GLY A 26 -3.48 -9.57 -3.46
C GLY A 26 -2.47 -8.56 -2.91
N GLU A 27 -1.18 -8.76 -3.17
CA GLU A 27 -0.12 -7.84 -2.74
C GLU A 27 -0.27 -6.44 -3.35
N ILE A 28 -0.59 -6.35 -4.65
CA ILE A 28 -0.85 -5.05 -5.31
C ILE A 28 -2.00 -4.30 -4.62
N ARG A 29 -3.08 -5.00 -4.27
CA ARG A 29 -4.24 -4.40 -3.58
C ARG A 29 -3.92 -4.02 -2.14
N ALA A 30 -3.10 -4.79 -1.44
CA ALA A 30 -2.65 -4.47 -0.10
C ALA A 30 -1.86 -3.15 -0.08
N VAL A 31 -0.89 -3.01 -1.00
CA VAL A 31 -0.10 -1.79 -1.17
C VAL A 31 -1.00 -0.59 -1.55
N GLU A 32 -1.98 -0.79 -2.43
CA GLU A 32 -2.95 0.25 -2.79
C GLU A 32 -3.76 0.73 -1.57
N GLY A 33 -4.24 -0.19 -0.73
CA GLY A 33 -4.98 0.13 0.49
C GLY A 33 -4.13 0.87 1.53
N GLU A 34 -2.86 0.50 1.66
CA GLU A 34 -1.94 1.18 2.57
C GLU A 34 -1.60 2.59 2.07
N ALA A 35 -1.38 2.76 0.76
CA ALA A 35 -1.17 4.08 0.16
C ALA A 35 -2.36 5.02 0.38
N ALA A 36 -3.59 4.51 0.28
CA ALA A 36 -4.80 5.28 0.62
C ALA A 36 -4.82 5.70 2.10
N THR A 37 -4.36 4.84 3.00
CA THR A 37 -4.26 5.12 4.44
C THR A 37 -3.22 6.20 4.74
N PHE A 38 -2.07 6.16 4.05
CA PHE A 38 -1.05 7.22 4.13
C PHE A 38 -1.60 8.57 3.67
N TYR A 39 -2.35 8.58 2.57
CA TYR A 39 -2.97 9.81 2.07
C TYR A 39 -3.98 10.40 3.06
N ASP A 40 -4.84 9.56 3.67
CA ASP A 40 -5.80 10.01 4.69
C ASP A 40 -5.12 10.53 5.96
N ALA A 41 -3.95 10.00 6.33
CA ALA A 41 -3.19 10.46 7.49
C ALA A 41 -2.84 11.96 7.40
N ILE A 42 -2.54 12.47 6.21
CA ILE A 42 -2.21 13.89 5.97
C ILE A 42 -3.39 14.79 6.35
N ALA A 43 -4.61 14.42 5.91
CA ALA A 43 -5.82 15.18 6.25
C ALA A 43 -6.10 15.13 7.76
N ARG A 44 -5.91 13.96 8.39
CA ARG A 44 -6.10 13.78 9.83
C ARG A 44 -5.13 14.62 10.65
N TYR A 45 -3.88 14.76 10.23
CA TYR A 45 -2.91 15.66 10.87
C TYR A 45 -3.46 17.09 10.95
N HIS A 46 -3.92 17.65 9.83
CA HIS A 46 -4.44 19.02 9.80
C HIS A 46 -5.69 19.20 10.68
N ILE A 47 -6.61 18.23 10.67
CA ILE A 47 -7.80 18.26 11.53
C ILE A 47 -7.41 18.23 13.01
N ASN A 48 -6.50 17.33 13.40
CA ASN A 48 -6.07 17.19 14.79
C ASN A 48 -5.31 18.42 15.27
N ARG A 49 -4.41 18.93 14.44
CA ARG A 49 -3.67 20.16 14.72
C ARG A 49 -4.61 21.35 14.92
N GLY A 50 -5.60 21.52 14.04
CA GLY A 50 -6.62 22.56 14.17
C GLY A 50 -7.41 22.46 15.49
N LYS A 51 -7.78 21.25 15.90
CA LYS A 51 -8.45 21.02 17.19
C LYS A 51 -7.58 21.45 18.37
N ILE A 52 -6.29 21.13 18.38
CA ILE A 52 -5.39 21.49 19.48
C ILE A 52 -5.13 23.00 19.50
N ILE A 53 -4.94 23.63 18.33
CA ILE A 53 -4.78 25.09 18.22
C ILE A 53 -6.01 25.82 18.79
N SER A 54 -7.22 25.30 18.56
CA SER A 54 -8.43 25.88 19.18
C SER A 54 -8.37 25.86 20.72
N LYS A 55 -7.72 24.84 21.32
CA LYS A 55 -7.51 24.74 22.76
C LYS A 55 -6.44 25.72 23.25
N VAL A 56 -5.36 25.90 22.50
CA VAL A 56 -4.35 26.94 22.79
C VAL A 56 -5.01 28.32 22.85
N ALA A 57 -5.87 28.64 21.88
CA ALA A 57 -6.57 29.92 21.84
C ALA A 57 -7.57 30.08 22.99
N LYS A 58 -8.30 29.00 23.34
CA LYS A 58 -9.32 29.02 24.40
C LYS A 58 -8.73 29.00 25.83
N TYR A 59 -7.57 28.39 26.01
CA TYR A 59 -6.92 28.19 27.31
C TYR A 59 -5.44 28.61 27.25
N PRO A 60 -5.15 29.90 27.06
CA PRO A 60 -3.79 30.38 26.80
C PRO A 60 -2.82 30.21 27.98
N HIS A 61 -3.33 29.96 29.19
CA HIS A 61 -2.55 29.73 30.41
C HIS A 61 -2.13 28.26 30.59
N ILE A 62 -2.65 27.34 29.77
CA ILE A 62 -2.29 25.92 29.81
C ILE A 62 -1.21 25.67 28.75
N GLU A 63 0.05 25.66 29.18
CA GLU A 63 1.20 25.53 28.29
C GLU A 63 1.27 24.15 27.60
N ASP A 64 0.72 23.11 28.22
CA ASP A 64 0.66 21.77 27.64
C ASP A 64 -0.01 21.73 26.27
N TYR A 65 -1.01 22.59 26.00
CA TYR A 65 -1.61 22.63 24.67
C TYR A 65 -0.62 23.13 23.60
N ARG A 66 0.29 24.04 23.93
CA ARG A 66 1.35 24.47 23.00
C ARG A 66 2.39 23.37 22.81
N ARG A 67 2.77 22.70 23.90
CA ARG A 67 3.67 21.53 23.85
C ARG A 67 3.10 20.43 22.95
N VAL A 68 1.82 20.10 23.07
CA VAL A 68 1.16 19.07 22.26
C VAL A 68 1.13 19.44 20.77
N VAL A 69 1.02 20.73 20.40
CA VAL A 69 1.16 21.14 18.99
C VAL A 69 2.56 20.82 18.47
N ALA A 70 3.60 21.16 19.24
CA ALA A 70 4.99 20.89 18.84
C ALA A 70 5.25 19.38 18.70
N GLU A 71 4.81 18.58 19.66
CA GLU A 71 4.94 17.12 19.62
C GLU A 71 4.18 16.51 18.43
N LEU A 72 2.98 17.02 18.11
CA LEU A 72 2.22 16.57 16.95
C LEU A 72 2.96 16.89 15.64
N ASP A 73 3.53 18.09 15.53
CA ASP A 73 4.28 18.52 14.36
C ASP A 73 5.57 17.70 14.17
N GLU A 74 6.31 17.42 15.24
CA GLU A 74 7.51 16.55 15.22
C GLU A 74 7.15 15.11 14.86
N LYS A 75 6.08 14.56 15.44
CA LYS A 75 5.56 13.23 15.09
C LYS A 75 5.19 13.15 13.62
N GLU A 76 4.52 14.17 13.07
CA GLU A 76 4.10 14.18 11.67
C GLU A 76 5.31 14.16 10.74
N PHE A 77 6.34 14.96 11.03
CA PHE A 77 7.58 14.95 10.27
C PHE A 77 8.22 13.55 10.22
N LEU A 78 8.32 12.87 11.36
CA LEU A 78 8.86 11.51 11.41
C LEU A 78 7.97 10.52 10.66
N SER A 79 6.65 10.62 10.82
CA SER A 79 5.66 9.77 10.13
C SER A 79 5.80 9.89 8.62
N LEU A 80 5.90 11.11 8.07
CA LEU A 80 6.08 11.35 6.63
C LEU A 80 7.39 10.74 6.10
N ARG A 81 8.48 10.81 6.86
CA ARG A 81 9.75 10.16 6.48
C ARG A 81 9.67 8.64 6.43
N ILE A 82 8.94 8.04 7.37
CA ILE A 82 8.70 6.60 7.38
C ILE A 82 7.83 6.21 6.18
N VAL A 83 6.73 6.93 5.93
CA VAL A 83 5.86 6.72 4.77
C VAL A 83 6.63 6.76 3.45
N LEU A 84 7.55 7.72 3.27
CA LEU A 84 8.40 7.77 2.07
C LEU A 84 9.30 6.53 1.92
N SER A 85 9.79 6.02 3.05
CA SER A 85 10.60 4.79 3.06
C SER A 85 9.75 3.58 2.70
N GLU A 86 8.52 3.49 3.23
CA GLU A 86 7.58 2.39 2.90
C GLU A 86 7.15 2.44 1.44
N ILE A 87 6.85 3.61 0.88
CA ILE A 87 6.55 3.75 -0.56
C ILE A 87 7.69 3.18 -1.41
N ARG A 88 8.94 3.53 -1.10
CA ARG A 88 10.12 2.99 -1.79
C ARG A 88 10.20 1.47 -1.64
N ASN A 89 9.99 0.95 -0.44
CA ASN A 89 10.05 -0.49 -0.16
C ASN A 89 8.94 -1.24 -0.92
N HIS A 90 7.72 -0.71 -0.96
CA HIS A 90 6.61 -1.26 -1.72
C HIS A 90 6.92 -1.35 -3.21
N TYR A 91 7.49 -0.30 -3.81
CA TYR A 91 7.92 -0.37 -5.22
C TYR A 91 8.96 -1.45 -5.46
N ALA A 92 9.98 -1.56 -4.58
CA ALA A 92 11.02 -2.57 -4.71
C ALA A 92 10.46 -4.00 -4.56
N ALA A 93 9.60 -4.23 -3.57
CA ALA A 93 8.98 -5.53 -3.31
C ALA A 93 8.02 -5.94 -4.43
N MET A 94 7.13 -5.04 -4.88
CA MET A 94 6.22 -5.30 -6.00
C MET A 94 7.00 -5.60 -7.28
N TYR A 95 8.06 -4.83 -7.56
CA TYR A 95 8.90 -5.09 -8.73
C TYR A 95 9.54 -6.47 -8.67
N ASP A 96 10.15 -6.83 -7.54
CA ASP A 96 10.77 -8.14 -7.33
C ASP A 96 9.76 -9.29 -7.47
N LEU A 97 8.59 -9.17 -6.85
CA LEU A 97 7.50 -10.14 -6.93
C LEU A 97 7.03 -10.35 -8.38
N ILE A 98 6.76 -9.26 -9.11
CA ILE A 98 6.29 -9.31 -10.49
C ILE A 98 7.38 -9.86 -11.41
N ALA A 99 8.63 -9.43 -11.24
CA ALA A 99 9.74 -9.85 -12.08
C ALA A 99 10.01 -11.36 -11.94
N LYS A 100 10.02 -11.88 -10.71
CA LYS A 100 10.22 -13.32 -10.45
C LYS A 100 9.10 -14.19 -11.00
N ASN A 101 7.88 -13.69 -11.02
CA ASN A 101 6.69 -14.45 -11.43
C ASN A 101 6.18 -14.12 -12.84
N TRP A 102 6.96 -13.35 -13.61
CA TRP A 102 6.53 -12.78 -14.89
C TRP A 102 5.90 -13.80 -15.85
N GLU A 103 6.56 -14.95 -16.05
CA GLU A 103 6.06 -15.97 -16.98
C GLU A 103 4.69 -16.51 -16.59
N LYS A 104 4.48 -16.77 -15.29
CA LYS A 104 3.20 -17.28 -14.78
C LYS A 104 2.13 -16.20 -14.72
N ILE A 105 2.51 -14.93 -14.56
CA ILE A 105 1.58 -13.80 -14.64
C ILE A 105 1.06 -13.61 -16.07
N ILE A 106 1.91 -13.76 -17.09
CA ILE A 106 1.51 -13.58 -18.50
C ILE A 106 0.84 -14.85 -19.07
N ARG A 107 1.35 -16.03 -18.71
CA ARG A 107 0.85 -17.34 -19.17
C ARG A 107 0.66 -18.28 -17.97
N PRO A 108 -0.47 -18.16 -17.25
CA PRO A 108 -0.73 -18.93 -16.03
C PRO A 108 -0.95 -20.42 -16.28
N ARG A 109 -1.40 -20.79 -17.49
CA ARG A 109 -1.64 -22.18 -17.89
C ARG A 109 -0.64 -22.62 -18.94
N THR A 110 0.03 -23.75 -18.69
CA THR A 110 0.81 -24.46 -19.73
C THR A 110 -0.12 -25.27 -20.61
N SER A 111 0.08 -25.20 -21.93
CA SER A 111 -0.62 -26.08 -22.87
C SER A 111 0.02 -27.46 -22.81
N ASN A 112 -0.76 -28.51 -22.52
CA ASN A 112 -0.28 -29.89 -22.59
C ASN A 112 0.18 -30.30 -24.00
N ALA A 113 -0.12 -29.49 -25.03
CA ALA A 113 0.33 -29.73 -26.40
C ALA A 113 1.84 -29.52 -26.61
N GLU A 114 2.53 -28.78 -25.72
CA GLU A 114 3.98 -28.54 -25.83
C GLU A 114 4.83 -29.72 -25.31
N ASN A 115 4.26 -30.66 -24.55
CA ASN A 115 4.96 -31.85 -24.04
C ASN A 115 4.82 -33.09 -24.93
N LEU A 116 4.29 -32.92 -26.15
CA LEU A 116 3.99 -34.02 -27.10
C LEU A 116 4.99 -34.14 -28.27
N TYR A 117 6.09 -33.37 -28.25
CA TYR A 117 7.20 -33.45 -29.21
C TYR A 117 8.54 -33.39 -28.47
#